data_AF-A0A382EV37-F1
#
_entry.id   AF-A0A382EV37-F1
#
_cell.length_a   1.000
_cell.length_b   1.000
_cell.length_c   1.000
_cell.angle_alpha   90.00
_cell.angle_beta   90.00
_cell.angle_gamma   90.00
#
_symmetry.space_group_name_H-M   'P 1'
#
loop_
_entity.id
_entity.type
_entity.pdbx_description
1 polymer ?
#
loop_
_entity_poly.entity_id
_entity_poly.type
_entity_poly.pdbx_seq_one_letter_code
_entity_poly.pdbx_strand_id
1 'polypeptide(L)'
;MNIDPEKFTEMGIGAIREMAEVSQRNGQQEVDVWHLLAALVRQEHGIVPSLLEEMGIGAAAVQLSLERELGGLPKIAGNVNTARSYASQALT
;
A
#
# COMPACT_ATOMS: atom_id res chain seq x y z
N MET A 1 9.34 9.44 -3.88
CA MET A 1 8.41 9.42 -5.04
C MET A 1 8.42 10.80 -5.66
N ASN A 2 8.79 10.93 -6.94
CA ASN A 2 8.85 12.22 -7.62
C ASN A 2 7.54 12.41 -8.41
N ILE A 3 6.62 13.21 -7.88
CA ILE A 3 5.31 13.47 -8.49
C ILE A 3 5.17 14.96 -8.70
N ASP A 4 4.62 15.32 -9.85
CA ASP A 4 4.21 16.68 -10.18
C ASP A 4 2.76 16.90 -9.69
N PRO A 5 2.53 17.62 -8.58
CA PRO A 5 1.21 17.77 -7.99
C PRO A 5 0.22 18.49 -8.91
N GLU A 6 0.69 19.36 -9.80
CA GLU A 6 -0.19 20.14 -10.70
C GLU A 6 -0.93 19.27 -11.71
N LYS A 7 -0.49 18.02 -11.90
CA LYS A 7 -1.11 17.05 -12.82
C LYS A 7 -2.24 16.24 -12.20
N PHE A 8 -2.53 16.41 -10.91
CA PHE A 8 -3.48 15.58 -10.18
C PHE A 8 -4.50 16.45 -9.44
N THR A 9 -5.66 15.85 -9.16
CA THR A 9 -6.63 16.46 -8.25
C THR A 9 -6.11 16.37 -6.81
N GLU A 10 -6.63 17.24 -5.93
CA GLU A 10 -6.28 17.21 -4.49
C GLU A 10 -6.56 15.84 -3.87
N MET A 11 -7.71 15.23 -4.19
CA MET A 11 -8.06 13.87 -3.76
C MET A 11 -7.10 12.82 -4.33
N GLY A 12 -6.68 12.97 -5.60
CA GLY A 12 -5.70 12.08 -6.22
C GLY A 12 -4.34 12.15 -5.51
N ILE A 13 -3.85 13.35 -5.22
CA ILE A 13 -2.63 13.54 -4.42
C ILE A 13 -2.80 12.91 -3.04
N GLY A 14 -3.96 13.08 -2.41
CA GLY A 14 -4.30 12.44 -1.13
C GLY A 14 -4.16 10.92 -1.19
N ALA A 15 -4.74 10.27 -2.19
CA ALA A 15 -4.65 8.82 -2.36
C ALA A 15 -3.20 8.34 -2.63
N ILE A 16 -2.43 9.11 -3.40
CA ILE A 16 -1.02 8.80 -3.67
C ILE A 16 -0.14 8.98 -2.42
N ARG A 17 -0.49 9.88 -1.50
CA ARG A 17 0.19 9.95 -0.20
C ARG A 17 -0.22 8.77 0.68
N GLU A 18 -1.51 8.48 0.72
CA GLU A 18 -2.10 7.41 1.54
C GLU A 18 -1.60 6.02 1.15
N MET A 19 -1.31 5.74 -0.11
CA MET A 19 -0.83 4.40 -0.53
C MET A 19 0.46 3.99 0.20
N ALA A 20 1.36 4.94 0.52
CA ALA A 20 2.55 4.65 1.30
C ALA A 20 2.21 4.24 2.74
N GLU A 21 1.18 4.86 3.33
CA GLU A 21 0.67 4.49 4.66
C GLU A 21 -0.02 3.13 4.64
N VAL A 22 -0.79 2.83 3.58
CA VAL A 22 -1.40 1.50 3.40
C VAL A 22 -0.32 0.42 3.37
N SER A 23 0.76 0.62 2.62
CA SER A 23 1.90 -0.32 2.59
C SER A 23 2.52 -0.52 3.97
N GLN A 24 2.78 0.57 4.70
CA GLN A 24 3.34 0.51 6.05
C GLN A 24 2.43 -0.23 7.03
N ARG A 25 1.13 0.04 7.03
CA ARG A 25 0.15 -0.64 7.90
C ARG A 25 0.05 -2.14 7.62
N ASN A 26 0.32 -2.57 6.38
CA ASN A 26 0.34 -3.97 6.00
C ASN A 26 1.70 -4.66 6.21
N GLY A 27 2.73 -3.93 6.66
CA GLY A 27 4.09 -4.47 6.83
C GLY A 27 4.80 -4.75 5.51
N GLN A 28 4.41 -4.05 4.45
CA GLN A 28 5.02 -4.12 3.13
C GLN A 28 6.03 -3.00 2.95
N GLN A 29 7.23 -3.37 2.52
CA GLN A 29 8.33 -2.42 2.30
C GLN A 29 8.25 -1.76 0.92
N GLU A 30 7.66 -2.45 -0.06
CA GLU A 30 7.45 -1.94 -1.41
C GLU A 30 6.03 -1.41 -1.56
N VAL A 31 5.92 -0.20 -2.13
CA VAL A 31 4.64 0.43 -2.41
C VAL A 31 4.19 0.06 -3.83
N ASP A 32 3.25 -0.88 -3.91
CA ASP A 32 2.58 -1.37 -5.12
C ASP A 32 1.26 -0.62 -5.45
N VAL A 33 0.72 -0.79 -6.67
CA VAL A 33 -0.57 -0.25 -7.15
C VAL A 33 -1.76 -0.76 -6.32
N TRP A 34 -1.65 -1.95 -5.72
CA TRP A 34 -2.66 -2.46 -4.79
C TRP A 34 -2.91 -1.52 -3.61
N HIS A 35 -1.87 -0.84 -3.13
CA HIS A 35 -2.00 0.15 -2.06
C HIS A 35 -2.70 1.41 -2.51
N LEU A 36 -2.45 1.85 -3.75
CA LEU A 36 -3.13 2.99 -4.35
C LEU A 36 -4.61 2.70 -4.54
N LEU A 37 -4.95 1.51 -5.04
CA LEU A 37 -6.33 1.10 -5.18
C LEU A 37 -7.03 1.04 -3.82
N ALA A 38 -6.38 0.48 -2.79
CA ALA A 38 -6.92 0.48 -1.43
C ALA A 38 -7.12 1.90 -0.87
N ALA A 39 -6.20 2.83 -1.12
CA ALA A 39 -6.35 4.23 -0.73
C ALA A 39 -7.55 4.89 -1.44
N LEU A 40 -7.69 4.68 -2.75
CA LEU A 40 -8.79 5.25 -3.55
C LEU A 40 -10.16 4.69 -3.14
N VAL A 41 -10.27 3.38 -2.90
CA VAL A 41 -11.54 2.72 -2.54
C VAL A 41 -11.95 3.03 -1.09
N ARG A 42 -11.02 3.43 -0.22
CA ARG A 42 -11.30 3.83 1.18
C ARG A 42 -11.45 5.33 1.37
N GLN A 43 -11.14 6.13 0.35
CA GLN A 43 -11.18 7.58 0.42
C GLN A 43 -12.62 8.08 0.61
N GLU A 44 -12.88 8.70 1.76
CA GLU A 44 -14.16 9.37 2.02
C GLU A 44 -14.42 10.46 0.97
N HIS A 45 -15.66 10.53 0.48
CA HIS A 45 -16.07 11.44 -0.60
C HIS A 45 -15.28 11.27 -1.93
N GLY A 46 -14.50 10.20 -2.07
CA GLY A 46 -13.81 9.86 -3.31
C GLY A 46 -14.78 9.41 -4.39
N ILE A 47 -14.37 9.57 -5.65
CA ILE A 47 -15.18 9.14 -6.81
C ILE A 47 -15.17 7.62 -7.00
N VAL A 48 -14.10 6.93 -6.59
CA VAL A 48 -13.92 5.49 -6.81
C VAL A 48 -14.96 4.63 -6.07
N PRO A 49 -15.22 4.85 -4.76
CA PRO A 49 -16.30 4.13 -4.07
C PRO A 49 -17.67 4.34 -4.74
N SER A 50 -18.01 5.58 -5.09
CA SER A 50 -19.27 5.92 -5.75
C SER A 50 -19.40 5.26 -7.12
N LEU A 51 -18.32 5.25 -7.91
CA LEU A 51 -18.31 4.61 -9.23
C LEU A 51 -18.50 3.09 -9.12
N LEU A 52 -17.88 2.45 -8.13
CA LEU A 52 -18.09 1.03 -7.87
C LEU A 52 -19.56 0.74 -7.58
N GLU A 53 -20.18 1.53 -6.69
CA GLU A 53 -21.61 1.39 -6.36
C GLU A 53 -22.50 1.63 -7.60
N GLU A 54 -22.22 2.66 -8.41
CA GLU A 54 -22.94 2.95 -9.66
C GLU A 54 -22.82 1.82 -10.69
N MET A 55 -21.68 1.11 -10.71
CA MET A 55 -21.45 -0.07 -11.54
C MET A 55 -22.13 -1.34 -10.99
N GLY A 56 -22.81 -1.25 -9.84
CA GLY A 56 -23.38 -2.40 -9.13
C GLY A 56 -22.34 -3.29 -8.45
N ILE A 57 -21.12 -2.78 -8.26
CA ILE A 57 -20.01 -3.46 -7.58
C ILE A 57 -19.95 -2.87 -6.16
N GLY A 58 -20.45 -3.59 -5.16
CA GLY A 58 -20.43 -3.07 -3.78
C GLY A 58 -19.01 -2.70 -3.32
N ALA A 59 -18.78 -1.43 -2.98
CA ALA A 59 -17.47 -0.91 -2.62
C ALA A 59 -16.90 -1.63 -1.39
N ALA A 60 -17.76 -1.96 -0.42
CA ALA A 60 -17.38 -2.75 0.75
C ALA A 60 -16.87 -4.16 0.37
N ALA A 61 -17.44 -4.79 -0.65
CA ALA A 61 -16.98 -6.10 -1.13
C ALA A 61 -15.61 -5.98 -1.81
N VAL A 62 -15.36 -4.88 -2.53
CA VAL A 62 -14.04 -4.58 -3.11
C VAL A 62 -13.02 -4.32 -2.01
N GLN A 63 -13.35 -3.55 -0.98
CA GLN A 63 -12.46 -3.31 0.18
C GLN A 63 -12.06 -4.62 0.84
N LEU A 64 -13.02 -5.50 1.14
CA LEU A 64 -12.74 -6.80 1.74
C LEU A 64 -11.86 -7.69 0.85
N SER A 65 -12.06 -7.63 -0.47
CA SER A 65 -11.23 -8.38 -1.42
C SER A 65 -9.82 -7.82 -1.47
N LEU A 66 -9.67 -6.49 -1.47
CA LEU A 66 -8.37 -5.81 -1.41
C LEU A 66 -7.59 -6.15 -0.15
N GLU A 67 -8.24 -6.28 1.01
CA GLU A 67 -7.57 -6.70 2.24
C GLU A 67 -6.93 -8.09 2.11
N ARG A 68 -7.56 -9.01 1.35
CA ARG A 68 -7.00 -10.34 1.08
C ARG A 68 -5.81 -10.27 0.13
N GLU A 69 -5.93 -9.52 -0.97
CA GLU A 69 -4.85 -9.34 -1.94
C GLU A 69 -3.63 -8.66 -1.31
N LEU A 70 -3.86 -7.58 -0.55
CA LEU A 70 -2.82 -6.92 0.24
C LEU A 70 -2.20 -7.90 1.23
N GLY A 71 -2.98 -8.73 1.92
CA GLY A 71 -2.46 -9.74 2.83
C GLY A 71 -1.47 -10.73 2.19
N GLY A 72 -1.60 -10.97 0.88
CA GLY A 72 -0.73 -11.85 0.09
C GLY A 72 0.55 -11.19 -0.44
N LEU A 73 0.68 -9.85 -0.39
CA LEU A 73 1.87 -9.18 -0.90
C LEU A 73 3.10 -9.42 0.00
N PRO A 74 4.33 -9.41 -0.57
CA PRO A 74 5.55 -9.68 0.18
C PRO A 74 5.75 -8.76 1.39
N LYS A 75 6.02 -9.37 2.54
CA LYS A 75 6.43 -8.67 3.77
C LYS A 75 7.90 -8.97 4.00
N ILE A 76 8.74 -7.94 3.90
CA ILE A 76 10.16 -8.10 4.19
C ILE A 76 10.32 -8.07 5.72
N ALA A 77 10.38 -9.25 6.32
CA ALA A 77 10.78 -9.39 7.72
C ALA A 77 12.29 -9.13 7.79
N GLY A 78 12.68 -7.96 8.30
CA GLY A 78 14.06 -7.68 8.67
C GLY A 78 14.48 -8.54 9.85
N ASN A 79 14.89 -9.79 9.60
CA ASN A 79 15.79 -10.51 10.51
C ASN A 79 17.14 -10.68 9.84
N VAL A 80 17.80 -9.56 9.56
CA VAL A 80 19.26 -9.59 9.51
C VAL A 80 19.71 -9.51 10.97
N ASN A 81 19.92 -10.68 11.58
CA ASN A 81 20.76 -10.79 12.77
C ASN A 81 22.19 -10.39 12.37
N THR A 82 22.44 -9.09 12.20
CA THR A 82 23.75 -8.49 11.89
C THR A 82 24.79 -8.80 12.98
N ALA A 83 24.35 -9.25 14.16
CA ALA A 83 25.25 -9.72 15.21
C ALA A 83 25.98 -11.02 14.87
N ARG A 84 25.46 -11.86 13.96
CA ARG A 84 26.09 -13.14 13.59
C ARG A 84 27.11 -13.03 12.44
N SER A 85 27.08 -11.94 11.68
CA SER A 85 27.98 -11.73 10.53
C SER A 85 29.37 -11.20 10.89
N TYR A 86 29.59 -10.73 12.13
CA TYR A 86 30.91 -10.26 12.58
C TYR A 86 31.75 -11.33 13.30
N ALA A 87 31.16 -12.49 13.64
CA ALA A 87 31.84 -13.49 14.46
C ALA A 87 32.71 -14.51 13.67
N SER A 88 32.64 -14.54 12.33
CA SER A 88 33.29 -15.59 11.53
C SER A 88 34.59 -15.20 10.82
N GLN A 89 35.08 -13.95 10.98
CA GLN A 89 36.28 -13.49 10.26
C GLN A 89 37.54 -13.32 11.12
N ALA A 90 37.50 -13.62 12.43
CA ALA A 90 38.66 -13.43 13.32
C ALA A 90 39.26 -14.73 13.90
N LEU A 91 39.03 -15.90 13.26
CA LEU A 91 39.76 -17.12 13.59
C LEU A 91 40.33 -17.77 12.32
N THR A 92 41.48 -17.25 11.84
CA THR A 92 42.52 -17.98 11.10
C THR A 92 43.81 -17.19 11.24
#